data_AF-A0A2W2L2P1-F1
#
_entry.id   AF-A0A2W2L2P1-F1
#
_cell.length_a   1.000
_cell.length_b   1.000
_cell.length_c   1.000
_cell.angle_alpha   90.00
_cell.angle_beta   90.00
_cell.angle_gamma   90.00
#
_symmetry.space_group_name_H-M   'P 1'
#
loop_
_entity.id
_entity.type
_entity.pdbx_description
1 polymer ?
#
loop_
_entity_poly.entity_id
_entity_poly.type
_entity_poly.pdbx_seq_one_letter_code
_entity_poly.pdbx_strand_id
1 'polypeptide(L)' 'MGRRDVRDHYEGLAAEYDEHWVYGPEYIPWMSGRIAEALTLGPDDRIADIGSGTGLFAREVARQVQPRHPILCVD' A
#
# COMPACT_ATOMS: atom_id res chain seq x y z
N MET A 1 -22.09 6.00 17.82
CA MET A 1 -21.45 4.67 17.78
C MET A 1 -20.63 4.60 16.49
N GLY A 2 -19.36 5.05 16.46
CA GLY A 2 -18.66 5.17 15.17
C GLY A 2 -17.30 5.85 15.12
N ARG A 3 -16.43 5.68 16.13
CA ARG A 3 -15.04 6.18 16.12
C ARG A 3 -14.00 5.26 16.79
N ARG A 4 -14.41 4.05 17.20
CA ARG A 4 -13.53 3.09 17.92
C ARG A 4 -12.93 2.01 17.01
N ASP A 5 -13.53 1.75 15.85
CA ASP A 5 -13.17 0.60 15.00
C ASP A 5 -11.91 0.84 14.14
N VAL A 6 -11.69 2.09 13.73
CA VAL A 6 -10.56 2.46 12.87
C VAL A 6 -9.24 2.41 13.67
N ARG A 7 -9.28 2.82 14.93
CA ARG A 7 -8.08 2.93 15.78
C ARG A 7 -7.55 1.55 16.15
N ASP A 8 -8.44 0.62 16.50
CA ASP A 8 -8.05 -0.74 16.90
C ASP A 8 -7.48 -1.55 15.70
N HIS A 9 -7.99 -1.31 14.48
CA HIS A 9 -7.42 -1.89 13.26
C HIS A 9 -6.02 -1.32 12.94
N TYR A 10 -5.82 -0.01 13.11
CA TYR A 10 -4.50 0.61 12.96
C TYR A 10 -3.53 0.24 14.09
N GLU A 11 -3.99 0.07 15.33
CA GLU A 11 -3.17 -0.34 16.46
C GLU A 11 -2.68 -1.79 16.34
N GLY A 12 -3.51 -2.69 15.79
CA GLY A 12 -3.09 -4.06 15.46
C GLY A 12 -2.04 -4.12 14.35
N LEU A 13 -2.16 -3.26 13.33
CA LEU A 13 -1.11 -3.09 12.31
C LEU A 13 0.16 -2.48 12.93
N ALA A 14 -0.01 -1.49 13.82
CA ALA A 14 1.08 -0.74 14.47
C ALA A 14 1.91 -1.56 15.46
N ALA A 15 1.42 -2.70 15.94
CA ALA A 15 2.23 -3.58 16.80
C ALA A 15 3.43 -4.21 16.06
N GLU A 16 3.39 -4.29 14.72
CA GLU A 16 4.54 -4.64 13.89
C GLU A 16 5.42 -3.41 13.52
N TYR A 17 5.05 -2.18 13.94
CA TYR A 17 5.74 -0.92 13.60
C TYR A 17 6.88 -0.54 14.57
N ASP A 18 7.25 -1.39 15.52
CA ASP A 18 8.33 -1.07 16.49
C ASP A 18 9.73 -0.93 15.84
N GLU A 19 9.86 -1.14 14.53
CA GLU A 19 11.06 -0.76 13.77
C GLU A 19 10.89 0.62 13.08
N HIS A 20 10.75 1.67 13.89
CA HIS A 20 11.54 2.90 13.78
C HIS A 20 11.89 3.56 12.41
N TRP A 21 11.15 3.49 11.30
CA TRP A 21 11.56 4.26 10.10
C TRP A 21 10.42 5.03 9.43
N VAL A 22 10.32 6.32 9.77
CA VAL A 22 9.33 7.21 9.17
C VAL A 22 9.55 7.40 7.67
N TYR A 23 10.77 7.31 7.11
CA TYR A 23 11.00 7.26 5.63
C TYR A 23 12.39 6.68 5.28
N GLY A 24 12.65 5.43 5.66
CA GLY A 24 13.85 4.72 5.19
C GLY A 24 13.74 4.39 3.69
N PRO A 25 14.85 4.20 2.96
CA PRO A 25 14.81 3.81 1.55
C PRO A 25 14.03 2.51 1.30
N GLU A 26 13.87 1.67 2.33
CA GLU A 26 13.16 0.39 2.30
C GLU A 26 11.65 0.51 2.56
N TYR A 27 11.16 1.64 3.10
CA TYR A 27 9.77 1.77 3.51
C TYR A 27 8.79 1.64 2.33
N ILE A 28 9.08 2.32 1.22
CA ILE A 28 8.21 2.28 0.03
C ILE A 28 8.15 0.85 -0.54
N PRO A 29 9.27 0.15 -0.80
CA PRO A 29 9.24 -1.26 -1.19
C PRO A 29 8.49 -2.16 -0.20
N TRP A 30 8.76 -2.06 1.10
CA TRP A 30 8.11 -2.89 2.11
C TRP A 30 6.60 -2.67 2.14
N MET A 31 6.15 -1.42 2.25
CA MET A 31 4.73 -1.09 2.34
C MET A 31 3.98 -1.45 1.06
N SER A 32 4.56 -1.22 -0.12
CA SER A 32 3.98 -1.66 -1.39
C SER A 32 3.83 -3.18 -1.47
N GLY A 33 4.77 -3.95 -0.91
CA GLY A 33 4.65 -5.40 -0.78
C GLY A 33 3.48 -5.80 0.12
N ARG A 34 3.33 -5.14 1.28
CA ARG A 34 2.19 -5.37 2.19
C ARG A 34 0.85 -5.04 1.55
N ILE A 35 0.77 -3.96 0.75
CA ILE A 35 -0.43 -3.61 -0.02
C ILE A 35 -0.77 -4.71 -1.03
N ALA A 36 0.23 -5.16 -1.81
CA ALA A 36 0.03 -6.21 -2.81
C ALA A 36 -0.42 -7.53 -2.17
N GLU A 37 0.17 -7.92 -1.04
CA GLU A 37 -0.22 -9.12 -0.29
C GLU A 37 -1.62 -9.00 0.29
N ALA A 38 -1.94 -7.90 0.98
CA ALA A 38 -3.23 -7.70 1.63
C ALA A 38 -4.41 -7.70 0.64
N LEU A 39 -4.20 -7.18 -0.56
CA LEU A 39 -5.19 -7.16 -1.64
C LEU A 39 -5.08 -8.37 -2.57
N THR A 40 -4.08 -9.25 -2.36
CA THR A 40 -3.76 -10.39 -3.24
C THR A 40 -3.61 -9.96 -4.70
N LEU A 41 -2.92 -8.84 -4.94
CA LEU A 41 -2.76 -8.29 -6.28
C LEU A 41 -1.93 -9.24 -7.16
N GLY A 42 -2.46 -9.52 -8.35
CA GLY A 42 -1.81 -10.28 -9.39
C GLY A 42 -1.64 -9.48 -10.69
N PRO A 43 -0.85 -10.02 -11.64
CA PRO A 43 -0.58 -9.35 -12.91
C PRO A 43 -1.83 -9.09 -13.78
N ASP A 44 -2.90 -9.85 -13.58
CA ASP A 44 -4.15 -9.71 -14.35
C ASP A 44 -5.13 -8.68 -13.79
N ASP A 45 -4.88 -8.18 -12.58
CA ASP A 45 -5.80 -7.27 -11.93
C ASP A 45 -5.80 -5.89 -12.58
N ARG A 46 -6.97 -5.25 -12.54
CA ARG A 46 -7.10 -3.83 -12.85
C ARG A 46 -7.03 -3.05 -11.56
N ILE A 47 -5.94 -2.32 -11.39
CA ILE A 47 -5.62 -1.62 -10.15
C ILE A 47 -5.97 -0.14 -10.29
N ALA A 48 -6.60 0.43 -9.27
CA ALA A 48 -6.78 1.88 -9.13
C ALA A 48 -6.16 2.34 -7.81
N ASP A 49 -5.33 3.37 -7.86
CA ASP A 49 -4.73 4.04 -6.70
C ASP A 49 -5.46 5.37 -6.47
N ILE A 50 -6.17 5.47 -5.34
CA ILE A 50 -7.04 6.60 -5.00
C ILE A 50 -6.33 7.50 -3.99
N GLY A 51 -6.16 8.78 -4.32
CA GLY A 51 -5.29 9.69 -3.56
C GLY A 51 -3.82 9.44 -3.88
N SER A 52 -3.52 9.15 -5.15
CA SER A 52 -2.21 8.66 -5.60
C SER A 52 -1.07 9.68 -5.43
N GLY A 53 -1.39 10.97 -5.28
CA GLY A 53 -0.42 12.05 -5.14
C GLY A 53 0.63 12.01 -6.25
N THR A 54 1.91 11.89 -5.87
CA THR A 54 3.03 11.81 -6.82
C THR A 54 3.21 10.43 -7.46
N GLY A 55 2.38 9.45 -7.09
CA GLY A 55 2.41 8.08 -7.62
C GLY A 55 3.53 7.20 -7.05
N LEU A 56 4.10 7.54 -5.89
CA LEU A 56 5.20 6.78 -5.26
C LEU A 56 4.82 5.31 -5.05
N PHE A 57 3.67 5.04 -4.43
CA PHE A 57 3.21 3.68 -4.17
C PHE A 57 2.73 2.98 -5.45
N ALA A 58 1.98 3.66 -6.33
CA ALA A 58 1.59 3.10 -7.62
C ALA A 58 2.79 2.60 -8.43
N ARG A 59 3.88 3.39 -8.50
CA ARG A 59 5.10 3.01 -9.23
C ARG A 59 5.76 1.78 -8.62
N GLU A 60 5.85 1.72 -7.30
CA GLU A 60 6.48 0.60 -6.61
C GLU A 60 5.62 -0.67 -6.68
N VAL A 61 4.30 -0.56 -6.56
CA VAL A 61 3.35 -1.66 -6.79
C VAL A 61 3.48 -2.17 -8.23
N ALA A 62 3.54 -1.28 -9.23
CA ALA A 62 3.75 -1.69 -10.62
C ALA A 62 5.07 -2.44 -10.82
N ARG A 63 6.14 -2.05 -10.10
CA ARG A 63 7.44 -2.72 -10.13
C ARG A 63 7.37 -4.14 -9.56
N GLN A 64 6.66 -4.33 -8.44
CA GLN A 64 6.59 -5.61 -7.73
C GLN A 64 5.56 -6.58 -8.34
N VAL A 65 4.36 -6.10 -8.67
CA VAL A 65 3.25 -6.90 -9.19
C VAL A 65 3.36 -7.13 -10.70
N GLN A 66 4.03 -6.23 -11.42
CA GLN A 66 4.17 -6.26 -12.87
C GLN A 66 2.82 -6.44 -13.61
N PRO A 67 1.83 -5.55 -13.37
CA PRO A 67 0.50 -5.70 -13.94
C PRO A 67 0.51 -5.58 -15.46
N ARG A 68 -0.31 -6.42 -16.12
CA ARG A 68 -0.55 -6.39 -17.57
C ARG A 68 -1.40 -5.20 -18.00
N HIS A 69 -2.17 -4.66 -17.06
CA HIS A 69 -2.97 -3.45 -17.25
C HIS A 69 -2.33 -2.27 -16.52
N PRO A 70 -2.46 -1.04 -17.05
CA PRO A 70 -1.95 0.13 -16.35
C PRO A 70 -2.69 0.35 -15.03
N ILE A 71 -1.98 0.88 -14.04
CA ILE A 71 -2.59 1.34 -12.79
C ILE A 71 -3.27 2.69 -13.05
N LEU A 72 -4.56 2.78 -12.70
CA LEU A 72 -5.31 4.03 -12.76
C LEU A 72 -5.01 4.87 -11.51
N CYS A 73 -4.25 5.94 -11.67
CA CYS A 73 -3.97 6.89 -10.59
C CYS A 73 -5.03 8.01 -10.59
N VAL A 74 -5.66 8.25 -9.43
CA VAL A 74 -6.67 9.30 -9.24
C VAL A 74 -6.28 10.15 -8.03
N ASP A 75 -6.41 11.47 -8.14
CA ASP A 75 -6.23 12.45 -7.05
C ASP A 75 -7.19 13.63 -7.25
#